data_AF-A0A6I7YLV9-F1
#
_entry.id   AF-A0A6I7YLV9-F1
#
_cell.length_a   1.000
_cell.length_b   1.000
_cell.length_c   1.000
_cell.angle_alpha   90.00
_cell.angle_beta   90.00
_cell.angle_gamma   90.00
#
_symmetry.space_group_name_H-M   'P 1'
#
loop_
_entity.id
_entity.type
_entity.pdbx_description
1 polymer ?
#
loop_
_entity_poly.entity_id
_entity_poly.type
_entity_poly.pdbx_seq_one_letter_code
_entity_poly.pdbx_strand_id
1 'polypeptide(L)'
;MPTVTGDLKYVTTRPEDIRRASIRAPRARSYGGAVITTSTDYVDIVNGKLSFTAAPGPVVVTLLRARGPVEVLELVVSEAGGSLADAVAAAEIAGSATRSQLETLAAQATDAVRAAQASASAASNSESSAAASAAAAKKSETTAGESASAAAGSSSAAANSASGAKASASAAAGSASAAKNSETAAGVSATAAKKSETAAAASAATASNVASSTSWNGDVLTVNGKTSPHLTGPPGPKGDTGSVENVVWDDISDKPAVFPPNTHTHTMVQVTGLDNALAGKTDKAYVDAQDAKQLTASEVEAKGASPAAGKVVRRDSAGQVLVPTAAGGNNTAVSRSELTSGMAGKADKSYVDAVKTEVKVFAESRPAFFSGSGGPPSTIPGAVVGDYYLNETTMELHKITGV
;
A
#
# COMPACT_ATOMS: atom_id res chain seq x y z
N MET A 1 -78.07 39.01 -21.86
CA MET A 1 -77.06 39.26 -20.82
C MET A 1 -77.73 39.11 -19.47
N PRO A 2 -77.07 38.49 -18.47
CA PRO A 2 -77.67 38.22 -17.17
C PRO A 2 -77.85 39.50 -16.34
N THR A 3 -78.92 39.54 -15.56
CA THR A 3 -79.25 40.65 -14.67
C THR A 3 -78.97 40.26 -13.22
N VAL A 4 -78.30 41.17 -12.51
CA VAL A 4 -78.05 41.09 -11.07
C VAL A 4 -78.85 42.17 -10.39
N THR A 5 -79.61 41.79 -9.35
CA THR A 5 -80.38 42.75 -8.58
C THR A 5 -80.40 42.44 -7.09
N GLY A 6 -80.46 43.46 -6.25
CA GLY A 6 -80.60 43.28 -4.82
C GLY A 6 -80.78 44.59 -4.08
N ASP A 7 -81.27 44.48 -2.86
CA ASP A 7 -81.42 45.62 -1.97
C ASP A 7 -80.09 45.92 -1.27
N LEU A 8 -79.69 47.18 -1.30
CA LEU A 8 -78.67 47.77 -0.46
C LEU A 8 -79.34 48.30 0.81
N LYS A 9 -78.82 47.90 1.96
CA LYS A 9 -79.37 48.26 3.26
C LYS A 9 -78.24 48.63 4.19
N TYR A 10 -78.49 49.65 5.01
CA TYR A 10 -77.67 49.89 6.18
C TYR A 10 -77.74 48.68 7.12
N VAL A 11 -76.77 48.54 8.02
CA VAL A 11 -76.81 47.55 9.12
C VAL A 11 -78.11 47.63 9.94
N THR A 12 -78.74 48.81 9.99
CA THR A 12 -80.07 49.03 10.62
C THR A 12 -81.26 48.57 9.78
N THR A 13 -81.02 47.78 8.72
CA THR A 13 -81.97 47.22 7.73
C THR A 13 -82.79 48.23 6.91
N ARG A 14 -82.66 49.52 7.21
CA ARG A 14 -83.19 50.62 6.40
C ARG A 14 -82.53 50.64 5.01
N PRO A 15 -83.28 50.97 3.94
CA PRO A 15 -82.72 51.13 2.60
C PRO A 15 -81.55 52.12 2.59
N GLU A 16 -80.51 51.79 1.84
CA GLU A 16 -79.33 52.63 1.66
C GLU A 16 -79.70 53.91 0.88
N ASP A 17 -79.19 55.07 1.31
CA ASP A 17 -79.34 56.36 0.59
C ASP A 17 -78.15 56.61 -0.34
N ILE A 18 -77.94 55.67 -1.25
CA ILE A 18 -76.97 55.76 -2.34
C ILE A 18 -77.75 55.87 -3.64
N ARG A 19 -77.37 56.84 -4.48
CA ARG A 19 -78.11 57.15 -5.72
C ARG A 19 -77.48 56.57 -6.97
N ARG A 20 -76.20 56.21 -6.92
CA ARG A 20 -75.45 55.75 -8.09
C ARG A 20 -74.39 54.73 -7.72
N ALA A 21 -74.21 53.74 -8.57
CA ALA A 21 -73.12 52.79 -8.51
C ALA A 21 -72.32 52.85 -9.82
N SER A 22 -71.02 52.69 -9.70
CA SER A 22 -70.14 52.49 -10.85
C SER A 22 -69.75 51.04 -10.97
N ILE A 23 -69.86 50.47 -12.16
CA ILE A 23 -69.71 49.05 -12.44
C ILE A 23 -68.59 48.89 -13.46
N ARG A 24 -67.61 48.04 -13.18
CA ARG A 24 -66.54 47.74 -14.13
C ARG A 24 -66.03 46.32 -14.00
N ALA A 25 -65.41 45.81 -15.05
CA ALA A 25 -64.59 44.62 -14.93
C ALA A 25 -63.24 44.98 -14.25
N PRO A 26 -62.74 44.16 -13.30
CA PRO A 26 -61.46 44.41 -12.65
C PRO A 26 -60.27 44.29 -13.61
N ARG A 27 -60.43 43.51 -14.69
CA ARG A 27 -59.46 43.37 -15.79
C ARG A 27 -60.21 43.18 -17.11
N ALA A 28 -59.57 43.55 -18.21
CA ALA A 28 -60.12 43.28 -19.53
C ALA A 28 -60.32 41.77 -19.73
N ARG A 29 -61.45 41.36 -20.31
CA ARG A 29 -61.77 39.95 -20.57
C ARG A 29 -62.60 39.76 -21.82
N SER A 30 -62.54 38.59 -22.43
CA SER A 30 -63.43 38.22 -23.54
C SER A 30 -64.78 37.72 -23.04
N TYR A 31 -65.88 38.12 -23.69
CA TYR A 31 -67.20 37.53 -23.53
C TYR A 31 -67.99 37.61 -24.83
N GLY A 32 -68.62 36.51 -25.26
CA GLY A 32 -69.49 36.49 -26.44
C GLY A 32 -68.84 36.96 -27.74
N GLY A 33 -67.52 36.75 -27.91
CA GLY A 33 -66.77 37.21 -29.09
C GLY A 33 -66.35 38.69 -29.06
N ALA A 34 -66.62 39.43 -27.98
CA ALA A 34 -66.18 40.81 -27.76
C ALA A 34 -65.24 40.93 -26.55
N VAL A 35 -64.51 42.05 -26.46
CA VAL A 35 -63.66 42.39 -25.31
C VAL A 35 -64.43 43.33 -24.37
N ILE A 36 -64.67 42.87 -23.14
CA ILE A 36 -65.13 43.70 -22.03
C ILE A 36 -63.91 44.47 -21.50
N THR A 37 -63.96 45.80 -21.57
CA THR A 37 -62.89 46.68 -21.09
C THR A 37 -63.01 46.94 -19.59
N THR A 38 -62.01 47.60 -19.01
CA THR A 38 -62.03 48.07 -17.62
C THR A 38 -62.75 49.42 -17.46
N SER A 39 -63.36 49.92 -18.53
CA SER A 39 -64.13 51.17 -18.53
C SER A 39 -65.29 51.07 -17.55
N THR A 40 -65.58 52.20 -16.90
CA THR A 40 -66.62 52.30 -15.89
C THR A 40 -67.96 52.61 -16.53
N ASP A 41 -68.95 51.77 -16.26
CA ASP A 41 -70.36 52.06 -16.51
C ASP A 41 -71.03 52.56 -15.22
N TYR A 42 -72.11 53.34 -15.34
CA TYR A 42 -72.80 53.91 -14.19
C TYR A 42 -74.27 53.55 -14.20
N VAL A 43 -74.76 53.05 -13.07
CA VAL A 43 -76.14 52.61 -12.89
C VAL A 43 -76.76 53.34 -11.71
N ASP A 44 -77.99 53.80 -11.88
CA ASP A 44 -78.74 54.45 -10.82
C ASP A 44 -79.30 53.42 -9.84
N ILE A 45 -79.31 53.79 -8.57
CA ILE A 45 -79.90 52.99 -7.50
C ILE A 45 -81.23 53.64 -7.13
N VAL A 46 -82.31 52.85 -7.19
CA VAL A 46 -83.67 53.34 -6.97
C VAL A 46 -84.24 52.66 -5.74
N ASN A 47 -84.68 53.46 -4.76
CA ASN A 47 -85.25 52.99 -3.49
C ASN A 47 -84.33 51.98 -2.75
N GLY A 48 -83.02 52.22 -2.78
CA GLY A 48 -82.02 51.31 -2.21
C GLY A 48 -81.80 50.03 -3.00
N LYS A 49 -82.46 49.82 -4.15
CA LYS A 49 -82.28 48.63 -4.98
C LYS A 49 -81.30 48.88 -6.11
N LEU A 50 -80.23 48.09 -6.16
CA LEU A 50 -79.30 48.05 -7.28
C LEU A 50 -79.79 46.99 -8.29
N SER A 51 -79.83 47.35 -9.57
CA SER A 51 -80.21 46.42 -10.64
C SER A 51 -79.42 46.76 -11.89
N PHE A 52 -78.62 45.82 -12.38
CA PHE A 52 -77.81 46.02 -13.59
C PHE A 52 -77.65 44.72 -14.37
N THR A 53 -77.34 44.86 -15.65
CA THR A 53 -77.04 43.75 -16.54
C THR A 53 -75.55 43.77 -16.85
N ALA A 54 -74.86 42.65 -16.68
CA ALA A 54 -73.41 42.57 -16.88
C ALA A 54 -73.01 41.26 -17.55
N ALA A 55 -71.84 41.23 -18.20
CA ALA A 55 -71.29 39.98 -18.70
C ALA A 55 -70.90 39.08 -17.51
N PRO A 56 -71.16 37.77 -17.57
CA PRO A 56 -70.67 36.77 -16.62
C PRO A 56 -69.20 36.93 -16.27
N GLY A 57 -68.86 36.62 -15.02
CA GLY A 57 -67.52 36.72 -14.44
C GLY A 57 -67.36 37.84 -13.42
N PRO A 58 -66.12 38.07 -12.91
CA PRO A 58 -65.86 39.02 -11.83
C PRO A 58 -66.19 40.48 -12.19
N VAL A 59 -66.89 41.19 -11.31
CA VAL A 59 -67.30 42.59 -11.48
C VAL A 59 -66.97 43.33 -10.20
N VAL A 60 -66.48 44.55 -10.35
CA VAL A 60 -66.28 45.48 -9.23
C VAL A 60 -67.37 46.53 -9.30
N VAL A 61 -68.16 46.62 -8.24
CA VAL A 61 -69.18 47.66 -8.06
C VAL A 61 -68.69 48.61 -6.99
N THR A 62 -68.53 49.88 -7.33
CA THR A 62 -68.24 50.93 -6.35
C THR A 62 -69.49 51.77 -6.13
N LEU A 63 -69.97 51.81 -4.89
CA LEU A 63 -71.13 52.59 -4.49
C LEU A 63 -70.72 54.06 -4.30
N LEU A 64 -71.46 55.01 -4.88
CA LEU A 64 -71.07 56.42 -4.94
C LEU A 64 -72.09 57.33 -4.23
N ARG A 65 -71.60 58.16 -3.30
CA ARG A 65 -72.38 59.20 -2.62
C ARG A 65 -71.89 60.58 -3.08
N ALA A 66 -72.67 61.63 -2.82
CA ALA A 66 -72.38 63.00 -3.24
C ALA A 66 -70.99 63.56 -2.84
N ARG A 67 -70.29 62.91 -1.90
CA ARG A 67 -68.95 63.28 -1.41
C ARG A 67 -67.82 62.32 -1.83
N GLY A 68 -68.10 61.29 -2.63
CA GLY A 68 -67.09 60.33 -3.10
C GLY A 68 -67.54 58.86 -3.05
N PRO A 69 -66.65 57.92 -3.42
CA PRO A 69 -66.91 56.49 -3.30
C PRO A 69 -67.05 56.08 -1.84
N VAL A 70 -68.04 55.22 -1.56
CA VAL A 70 -68.39 54.78 -0.21
C VAL A 70 -67.86 53.38 0.06
N GLU A 71 -68.11 52.45 -0.86
CA GLU A 71 -67.81 51.04 -0.67
C GLU A 71 -67.53 50.38 -2.01
N VAL A 72 -66.65 49.38 -2.01
CA VAL A 72 -66.30 48.57 -3.17
C VAL A 72 -66.76 47.14 -2.89
N LEU A 73 -67.69 46.66 -3.72
CA LEU A 73 -68.20 45.30 -3.70
C LEU A 73 -67.54 44.50 -4.83
N GLU A 74 -66.90 43.40 -4.47
CA GLU A 74 -66.42 42.41 -5.42
C GLU A 74 -67.49 41.34 -5.62
N LEU A 75 -67.86 41.13 -6.88
CA LEU A 75 -68.98 40.29 -7.28
C LEU A 75 -68.54 39.31 -8.35
N VAL A 76 -69.15 38.14 -8.40
CA VAL A 76 -69.06 37.23 -9.55
C VAL A 76 -70.45 37.07 -10.16
N VAL A 77 -70.61 37.57 -11.38
CA VAL A 77 -71.88 37.46 -12.12
C VAL A 77 -71.96 36.08 -12.76
N SER A 78 -73.04 35.33 -12.49
CA SER A 78 -73.27 34.01 -13.09
C SER A 78 -73.84 34.14 -14.52
N GLU A 79 -73.78 33.06 -15.31
CA GLU A 79 -74.41 32.98 -16.65
C GLU A 79 -75.93 33.17 -16.60
N ALA A 80 -76.57 32.82 -15.48
CA ALA A 80 -78.01 32.97 -15.28
C ALA A 80 -78.41 34.32 -14.65
N GLY A 81 -77.45 35.10 -14.13
CA GLY A 81 -77.72 36.26 -13.29
C GLY A 81 -78.04 35.85 -11.85
N GLY A 82 -78.83 36.64 -11.14
CA GLY A 82 -79.30 36.28 -9.80
C GLY A 82 -79.34 37.45 -8.82
N SER A 83 -79.34 37.14 -7.52
CA SER A 83 -79.35 38.17 -6.49
C SER A 83 -77.96 38.79 -6.30
N LEU A 84 -77.92 40.06 -5.89
CA LEU A 84 -76.68 40.74 -5.54
C LEU A 84 -75.93 40.00 -4.42
N ALA A 85 -76.65 39.44 -3.45
CA ALA A 85 -76.08 38.69 -2.34
C ALA A 85 -75.38 37.41 -2.81
N ASP A 86 -75.99 36.65 -3.73
CA ASP A 86 -75.38 35.43 -4.28
C ASP A 86 -74.11 35.75 -5.07
N ALA A 87 -74.10 36.88 -5.80
CA ALA A 87 -72.94 37.32 -6.55
C ALA A 87 -71.77 37.75 -5.64
N VAL A 88 -72.04 38.33 -4.46
CA VAL A 88 -71.01 38.63 -3.45
C VAL A 88 -70.49 37.34 -2.82
N ALA A 89 -71.39 36.45 -2.40
CA ALA A 89 -71.00 35.16 -1.82
C ALA A 89 -70.14 34.31 -2.78
N ALA A 90 -70.46 34.34 -4.08
CA ALA A 90 -69.66 33.67 -5.10
C ALA A 90 -68.23 34.25 -5.24
N ALA A 91 -68.06 35.56 -5.03
CA ALA A 91 -66.73 36.19 -5.03
C ALA A 91 -65.89 35.76 -3.82
N GLU A 92 -66.50 35.66 -2.63
CA GLU A 92 -65.83 35.18 -1.42
C GLU A 92 -65.37 33.72 -1.55
N ILE A 93 -66.21 32.87 -2.14
CA ILE A 93 -65.88 31.46 -2.44
C ILE A 93 -64.70 31.38 -3.43
N ALA A 94 -64.66 32.23 -4.45
CA ALA A 94 -63.55 32.24 -5.41
C ALA A 94 -62.22 32.68 -4.77
N GLY A 95 -62.25 33.65 -3.85
CA GLY A 95 -61.06 34.09 -3.10
C GLY A 95 -60.52 33.01 -2.16
N SER A 96 -61.41 32.31 -1.45
CA SER A 96 -61.03 31.21 -0.56
C SER A 96 -60.46 29.99 -1.30
N ALA A 97 -61.00 29.65 -2.49
CA ALA A 97 -60.44 28.60 -3.34
C ALA A 97 -59.00 28.89 -3.79
N THR A 98 -58.69 30.15 -4.14
CA THR A 98 -57.32 30.57 -4.52
C THR A 98 -56.36 30.46 -3.34
N ARG A 99 -56.80 30.83 -2.12
CA ARG A 99 -56.01 30.69 -0.90
C ARG A 99 -55.69 29.22 -0.60
N SER A 100 -56.68 28.32 -0.72
CA SER A 100 -56.48 26.88 -0.53
C SER A 100 -55.48 26.27 -1.54
N GLN A 101 -55.48 26.74 -2.79
CA GLN A 101 -54.48 26.35 -3.79
C GLN A 101 -53.07 26.82 -3.42
N LEU A 102 -52.93 28.04 -2.91
CA LEU A 102 -51.64 28.57 -2.43
C LEU A 102 -51.10 27.79 -1.22
N GLU A 103 -51.96 27.41 -0.29
CA GLU A 103 -51.59 26.57 0.87
C GLU A 103 -51.14 25.17 0.42
N THR A 104 -51.85 24.57 -0.55
CA THR A 104 -51.47 23.29 -1.14
C THR A 104 -50.11 23.38 -1.84
N LEU A 105 -49.88 24.44 -2.61
CA LEU A 105 -48.61 24.69 -3.28
C LEU A 105 -47.46 24.90 -2.28
N ALA A 106 -47.71 25.63 -1.18
CA ALA A 106 -46.72 25.82 -0.12
C ALA A 106 -46.36 24.50 0.59
N ALA A 107 -47.34 23.63 0.82
CA ALA A 107 -47.09 22.29 1.36
C ALA A 107 -46.25 21.44 0.40
N GLN A 108 -46.59 21.43 -0.90
CA GLN A 108 -45.83 20.72 -1.93
C GLN A 108 -44.38 21.25 -2.04
N ALA A 109 -44.17 22.57 -1.97
CA ALA A 109 -42.84 23.16 -1.98
C ALA A 109 -42.01 22.72 -0.76
N THR A 110 -42.64 22.67 0.42
CA THR A 110 -41.97 22.21 1.65
C THR A 110 -41.57 20.73 1.57
N ASP A 111 -42.44 19.88 1.03
CA ASP A 111 -42.16 18.46 0.84
C ASP A 111 -41.06 18.24 -0.20
N ALA A 112 -41.05 19.01 -1.29
CA ALA A 112 -39.98 18.98 -2.28
C ALA A 112 -38.62 19.37 -1.68
N VAL A 113 -38.57 20.40 -0.83
CA VAL A 113 -37.35 20.78 -0.11
C VAL A 113 -36.88 19.67 0.83
N ARG A 114 -37.79 19.05 1.58
CA ARG A 114 -37.45 17.92 2.47
C ARG A 114 -36.90 16.73 1.68
N ALA A 115 -37.51 16.39 0.56
CA ALA A 115 -37.04 15.33 -0.34
C ALA A 115 -35.65 15.64 -0.93
N ALA A 116 -35.39 16.90 -1.28
CA ALA A 116 -34.08 17.34 -1.76
C ALA A 116 -33.01 17.24 -0.66
N GLN A 117 -33.32 17.64 0.57
CA GLN A 117 -32.41 17.51 1.72
C GLN A 117 -32.09 16.04 2.05
N ALA A 118 -33.10 15.16 2.01
CA ALA A 118 -32.90 13.72 2.17
C ALA A 118 -32.02 13.14 1.07
N SER A 119 -32.23 13.55 -0.19
CA SER A 119 -31.41 13.13 -1.33
C SER A 119 -29.97 13.62 -1.22
N ALA A 120 -29.74 14.86 -0.77
CA ALA A 120 -28.41 15.40 -0.52
C ALA A 120 -27.68 14.62 0.59
N SER A 121 -28.40 14.25 1.64
CA SER A 121 -27.85 13.44 2.74
C SER A 121 -27.46 12.04 2.28
N ALA A 122 -28.33 11.39 1.48
CA ALA A 122 -28.03 10.10 0.87
C ALA A 122 -26.83 10.15 -0.09
N ALA A 123 -26.68 11.24 -0.84
CA ALA A 123 -25.51 11.46 -1.70
C ALA A 123 -24.22 11.60 -0.88
N SER A 124 -24.23 12.39 0.20
CA SER A 124 -23.06 12.54 1.09
C SER A 124 -22.67 11.22 1.78
N ASN A 125 -23.64 10.42 2.18
CA ASN A 125 -23.40 9.08 2.72
C ASN A 125 -22.80 8.12 1.67
N SER A 126 -23.25 8.24 0.42
CA SER A 126 -22.74 7.45 -0.70
C SER A 126 -21.30 7.83 -1.04
N GLU A 127 -20.97 9.13 -1.03
CA GLU A 127 -19.61 9.63 -1.19
C GLU A 127 -18.68 9.09 -0.09
N SER A 128 -19.12 9.16 1.17
CA SER A 128 -18.36 8.65 2.31
C SER A 128 -18.11 7.14 2.19
N SER A 129 -19.12 6.39 1.75
CA SER A 129 -19.01 4.94 1.53
C SER A 129 -18.05 4.62 0.38
N ALA A 130 -18.11 5.39 -0.71
CA ALA A 130 -17.19 5.23 -1.85
C ALA A 130 -15.73 5.53 -1.44
N ALA A 131 -15.50 6.57 -0.63
CA ALA A 131 -14.18 6.88 -0.08
C ALA A 131 -13.64 5.76 0.81
N ALA A 132 -14.49 5.17 1.67
CA ALA A 132 -14.13 4.02 2.50
C ALA A 132 -13.79 2.78 1.65
N SER A 133 -14.57 2.49 0.60
CA SER A 133 -14.28 1.40 -0.33
C SER A 133 -12.96 1.61 -1.08
N ALA A 134 -12.65 2.83 -1.50
CA ALA A 134 -11.38 3.16 -2.14
C ALA A 134 -10.18 2.95 -1.20
N ALA A 135 -10.31 3.35 0.07
CA ALA A 135 -9.29 3.11 1.09
C ALA A 135 -9.09 1.61 1.36
N ALA A 136 -10.18 0.83 1.44
CA ALA A 136 -10.12 -0.62 1.60
C ALA A 136 -9.43 -1.30 0.42
N ALA A 137 -9.72 -0.86 -0.81
CA ALA A 137 -9.08 -1.38 -2.02
C ALA A 137 -7.56 -1.13 -2.00
N LYS A 138 -7.12 0.08 -1.63
CA LYS A 138 -5.69 0.42 -1.52
C LYS A 138 -4.97 -0.38 -0.44
N LYS A 139 -5.65 -0.66 0.68
CA LYS A 139 -5.13 -1.57 1.72
C LYS A 139 -4.98 -2.99 1.18
N SER A 140 -5.98 -3.50 0.45
CA SER A 140 -5.92 -4.83 -0.17
C SER A 140 -4.79 -4.96 -1.18
N GLU A 141 -4.55 -3.92 -1.99
CA GLU A 141 -3.42 -3.86 -2.94
C GLU A 141 -2.08 -3.97 -2.20
N THR A 142 -1.93 -3.26 -1.08
CA THR A 142 -0.73 -3.31 -0.24
C THR A 142 -0.49 -4.71 0.33
N THR A 143 -1.52 -5.32 0.91
CA THR A 143 -1.45 -6.68 1.47
C THR A 143 -1.15 -7.74 0.39
N ALA A 144 -1.66 -7.56 -0.83
CA ALA A 144 -1.32 -8.42 -1.96
C ALA A 144 0.17 -8.30 -2.33
N GLY A 145 0.72 -7.09 -2.33
CA GLY A 145 2.15 -6.85 -2.58
C GLY A 145 3.06 -7.46 -1.50
N GLU A 146 2.68 -7.36 -0.23
CA GLU A 146 3.38 -8.01 0.89
C GLU A 146 3.35 -9.54 0.75
N SER A 147 2.19 -10.10 0.41
CA SER A 147 2.02 -11.55 0.19
C SER A 147 2.87 -12.06 -0.97
N ALA A 148 2.94 -11.31 -2.08
CA ALA A 148 3.80 -11.64 -3.22
C ALA A 148 5.29 -11.63 -2.83
N SER A 149 5.71 -10.64 -2.04
CA SER A 149 7.09 -10.54 -1.53
C SER A 149 7.45 -11.71 -0.60
N ALA A 150 6.53 -12.09 0.29
CA ALA A 150 6.69 -13.25 1.17
C ALA A 150 6.78 -14.57 0.39
N ALA A 151 6.00 -14.73 -0.68
CA ALA A 151 6.06 -15.88 -1.57
C ALA A 151 7.41 -15.97 -2.31
N ALA A 152 7.93 -14.85 -2.82
CA ALA A 152 9.26 -14.79 -3.44
C ALA A 152 10.39 -15.15 -2.45
N GLY A 153 10.28 -14.67 -1.21
CA GLY A 153 11.20 -15.03 -0.12
C GLY A 153 11.18 -16.54 0.18
N SER A 154 9.98 -17.12 0.27
CA SER A 154 9.79 -18.56 0.48
C SER A 154 10.37 -19.40 -0.66
N SER A 155 10.19 -18.97 -1.91
CA SER A 155 10.78 -19.64 -3.08
C SER A 155 12.31 -19.66 -3.02
N SER A 156 12.92 -18.52 -2.64
CA SER A 156 14.38 -18.42 -2.49
C SER A 156 14.91 -19.31 -1.36
N ALA A 157 14.21 -19.35 -0.22
CA ALA A 157 14.55 -20.22 0.90
C ALA A 157 14.48 -21.72 0.53
N ALA A 158 13.49 -22.10 -0.28
CA ALA A 158 13.36 -23.46 -0.79
C ALA A 158 14.51 -23.82 -1.75
N ALA A 159 14.90 -22.93 -2.66
CA ALA A 159 16.03 -23.13 -3.56
C ALA A 159 17.37 -23.28 -2.81
N ASN A 160 17.58 -22.48 -1.77
CA ASN A 160 18.76 -22.57 -0.91
C ASN A 160 18.78 -23.90 -0.13
N SER A 161 17.63 -24.30 0.42
CA SER A 161 17.49 -25.60 1.11
C SER A 161 17.79 -26.77 0.17
N ALA A 162 17.32 -26.73 -1.08
CA ALA A 162 17.61 -27.75 -2.08
C ALA A 162 19.12 -27.82 -2.42
N SER A 163 19.77 -26.67 -2.53
CA SER A 163 21.22 -26.58 -2.76
C SER A 163 22.02 -27.14 -1.58
N GLY A 164 21.62 -26.80 -0.34
CA GLY A 164 22.19 -27.36 0.88
C GLY A 164 22.05 -28.87 0.96
N ALA A 165 20.87 -29.41 0.62
CA ALA A 165 20.64 -30.85 0.57
C ALA A 165 21.57 -31.55 -0.45
N LYS A 166 21.77 -30.96 -1.63
CA LYS A 166 22.70 -31.48 -2.66
C LYS A 166 24.16 -31.48 -2.18
N ALA A 167 24.58 -30.41 -1.47
CA ALA A 167 25.90 -30.34 -0.88
C ALA A 167 26.10 -31.42 0.19
N SER A 168 25.13 -31.60 1.09
CA SER A 168 25.14 -32.65 2.11
C SER A 168 25.20 -34.05 1.51
N ALA A 169 24.45 -34.31 0.43
CA ALA A 169 24.51 -35.58 -0.29
C ALA A 169 25.91 -35.85 -0.88
N SER A 170 26.56 -34.82 -1.43
CA SER A 170 27.91 -34.92 -1.98
C SER A 170 28.95 -35.19 -0.88
N ALA A 171 28.83 -34.51 0.26
CA ALA A 171 29.68 -34.74 1.43
C ALA A 171 29.53 -36.18 1.96
N ALA A 172 28.29 -36.69 2.03
CA ALA A 172 28.03 -38.07 2.44
C ALA A 172 28.68 -39.09 1.49
N ALA A 173 28.60 -38.86 0.17
CA ALA A 173 29.27 -39.71 -0.83
C ALA A 173 30.81 -39.67 -0.69
N GLY A 174 31.38 -38.50 -0.39
CA GLY A 174 32.79 -38.34 -0.08
C GLY A 174 33.21 -39.14 1.16
N SER A 175 32.46 -39.04 2.25
CA SER A 175 32.69 -39.80 3.48
C SER A 175 32.59 -41.31 3.26
N ALA A 176 31.64 -41.78 2.46
CA ALA A 176 31.52 -43.20 2.10
C ALA A 176 32.77 -43.69 1.34
N SER A 177 33.29 -42.89 0.41
CA SER A 177 34.51 -43.21 -0.34
C SER A 177 35.73 -43.26 0.57
N ALA A 178 35.87 -42.28 1.47
CA ALA A 178 36.95 -42.26 2.47
C ALA A 178 36.90 -43.49 3.40
N ALA A 179 35.70 -43.89 3.83
CA ALA A 179 35.52 -45.11 4.62
C ALA A 179 35.98 -46.36 3.86
N LYS A 180 35.67 -46.47 2.57
CA LYS A 180 36.09 -47.61 1.73
C LYS A 180 37.62 -47.67 1.55
N ASN A 181 38.25 -46.51 1.40
CA ASN A 181 39.71 -46.42 1.32
C ASN A 181 40.36 -46.84 2.64
N SER A 182 39.81 -46.41 3.77
CA SER A 182 40.27 -46.82 5.10
C SER A 182 40.13 -48.33 5.33
N GLU A 183 39.02 -48.93 4.90
CA GLU A 183 38.83 -50.40 4.94
C GLU A 183 39.93 -51.12 4.13
N THR A 184 40.22 -50.62 2.93
CA THR A 184 41.27 -51.18 2.06
C THR A 184 42.66 -51.06 2.71
N ALA A 185 42.99 -49.89 3.25
CA ALA A 185 44.26 -49.64 3.94
C ALA A 185 44.44 -50.54 5.18
N ALA A 186 43.36 -50.78 5.93
CA ALA A 186 43.36 -51.72 7.05
C ALA A 186 43.65 -53.16 6.58
N GLY A 187 43.06 -53.60 5.47
CA GLY A 187 43.33 -54.91 4.87
C GLY A 187 44.79 -55.09 4.41
N VAL A 188 45.38 -54.07 3.78
CA VAL A 188 46.81 -54.05 3.42
C VAL A 188 47.68 -54.15 4.67
N SER A 189 47.37 -53.38 5.71
CA SER A 189 48.11 -53.40 6.97
C SER A 189 48.05 -54.75 7.68
N ALA A 190 46.88 -55.40 7.68
CA ALA A 190 46.72 -56.75 8.21
C ALA A 190 47.59 -57.78 7.45
N THR A 191 47.64 -57.66 6.12
CA THR A 191 48.50 -58.53 5.27
C THR A 191 49.98 -58.30 5.55
N ALA A 192 50.41 -57.04 5.67
CA ALA A 192 51.79 -56.70 6.01
C ALA A 192 52.18 -57.24 7.40
N ALA A 193 51.28 -57.11 8.40
CA ALA A 193 51.50 -57.67 9.72
C ALA A 193 51.67 -59.20 9.68
N LYS A 194 50.85 -59.93 8.89
CA LYS A 194 51.00 -61.38 8.75
C LYS A 194 52.32 -61.79 8.08
N LYS A 195 52.79 -61.01 7.11
CA LYS A 195 54.09 -61.22 6.48
C LYS A 195 55.23 -61.01 7.48
N SER A 196 55.15 -59.95 8.30
CA SER A 196 56.13 -59.67 9.35
C SER A 196 56.16 -60.77 10.42
N GLU A 197 54.99 -61.27 10.85
CA GLU A 197 54.89 -62.43 11.76
C GLU A 197 55.63 -63.65 11.18
N THR A 198 55.41 -63.94 9.89
CA THR A 198 56.07 -65.06 9.20
C THR A 198 57.58 -64.88 9.10
N ALA A 199 58.03 -63.67 8.75
CA ALA A 199 59.46 -63.34 8.67
C ALA A 199 60.16 -63.42 10.03
N ALA A 200 59.49 -62.97 11.09
CA ALA A 200 59.98 -63.09 12.46
C ALA A 200 60.10 -64.57 12.88
N ALA A 201 59.09 -65.39 12.59
CA ALA A 201 59.14 -66.83 12.85
C ALA A 201 60.31 -67.52 12.11
N ALA A 202 60.52 -67.19 10.83
CA ALA A 202 61.64 -67.73 10.04
C ALA A 202 63.01 -67.29 10.60
N SER A 203 63.12 -66.03 11.02
CA SER A 203 64.35 -65.49 11.63
C SER A 203 64.64 -66.19 12.96
N ALA A 204 63.62 -66.39 13.79
CA ALA A 204 63.74 -67.12 15.06
C ALA A 204 64.19 -68.58 14.84
N ALA A 205 63.60 -69.27 13.86
CA ALA A 205 64.01 -70.63 13.49
C ALA A 205 65.47 -70.67 13.01
N THR A 206 65.86 -69.72 12.16
CA THR A 206 67.25 -69.60 11.67
C THR A 206 68.22 -69.38 12.82
N ALA A 207 67.91 -68.45 13.73
CA ALA A 207 68.73 -68.18 14.91
C ALA A 207 68.87 -69.41 15.81
N SER A 208 67.76 -70.13 16.05
CA SER A 208 67.77 -71.38 16.82
C SER A 208 68.67 -72.44 16.16
N ASN A 209 68.53 -72.64 14.85
CA ASN A 209 69.35 -73.60 14.10
C ASN A 209 70.85 -73.26 14.14
N VAL A 210 71.20 -71.98 14.00
CA VAL A 210 72.59 -71.53 14.12
C VAL A 210 73.10 -71.81 15.54
N ALA A 211 72.34 -71.42 16.56
CA ALA A 211 72.72 -71.65 17.96
C ALA A 211 72.91 -73.15 18.27
N SER A 212 71.99 -74.02 17.84
CA SER A 212 72.08 -75.47 18.08
C SER A 212 73.14 -76.18 17.25
N SER A 213 73.54 -75.64 16.10
CA SER A 213 74.56 -76.24 15.22
C SER A 213 75.96 -75.67 15.41
N THR A 214 76.12 -74.69 16.30
CA THR A 214 77.41 -74.06 16.59
C THR A 214 78.13 -74.86 17.67
N SER A 215 79.32 -75.36 17.35
CA SER A 215 80.19 -76.05 18.30
C SER A 215 81.66 -75.68 18.09
N TRP A 216 82.42 -75.71 19.19
CA TRP A 216 83.85 -75.46 19.19
C TRP A 216 84.59 -76.75 19.51
N ASN A 217 85.63 -77.05 18.74
CA ASN A 217 86.58 -78.10 19.03
C ASN A 217 88.00 -77.52 18.96
N GLY A 218 88.53 -77.11 20.12
CA GLY A 218 89.77 -76.33 20.19
C GLY A 218 89.60 -74.97 19.51
N ASP A 219 90.46 -74.69 18.53
CA ASP A 219 90.49 -73.45 17.74
C ASP A 219 89.72 -73.55 16.41
N VAL A 220 88.83 -74.53 16.31
CA VAL A 220 88.02 -74.78 15.12
C VAL A 220 86.55 -74.60 15.47
N LEU A 221 85.90 -73.67 14.75
CA LEU A 221 84.48 -73.39 14.82
C LEU A 221 83.73 -74.22 13.77
N THR A 222 82.69 -74.95 14.19
CA THR A 222 81.72 -75.58 13.28
C THR A 222 80.36 -74.91 13.44
N VAL A 223 79.75 -74.49 12.33
CA VAL A 223 78.39 -73.92 12.29
C VAL A 223 77.64 -74.57 11.15
N ASN A 224 76.44 -75.07 11.43
CA ASN A 224 75.58 -75.71 10.43
C ASN A 224 76.31 -76.78 9.59
N GLY A 225 77.10 -77.63 10.26
CA GLY A 225 77.89 -78.70 9.63
C GLY A 225 79.08 -78.24 8.79
N LYS A 226 79.36 -76.92 8.71
CA LYS A 226 80.56 -76.38 8.07
C LYS A 226 81.62 -76.07 9.11
N THR A 227 82.81 -76.63 8.92
CA THR A 227 83.93 -76.49 9.84
C THR A 227 84.95 -75.50 9.26
N SER A 228 85.37 -74.54 10.08
CA SER A 228 86.41 -73.57 9.73
C SER A 228 87.80 -74.25 9.66
N PRO A 229 88.76 -73.67 8.90
CA PRO A 229 90.18 -73.95 9.12
C PRO A 229 90.60 -73.56 10.55
N HIS A 230 91.78 -73.98 10.99
CA HIS A 230 92.36 -73.47 12.24
C HIS A 230 92.40 -71.93 12.21
N LEU A 231 91.75 -71.30 13.19
CA LEU A 231 91.60 -69.84 13.27
C LEU A 231 92.85 -69.17 13.87
N THR A 232 93.84 -69.95 14.29
CA THR A 232 95.17 -69.56 14.69
C THR A 232 96.17 -69.88 13.59
N GLY A 233 96.57 -68.84 12.87
CA GLY A 233 97.80 -68.81 12.07
C GLY A 233 98.73 -67.71 12.58
N PRO A 234 100.04 -67.75 12.27
CA PRO A 234 100.91 -66.59 12.49
C PRO A 234 100.37 -65.37 11.73
N PRO A 235 100.46 -64.14 12.28
CA PRO A 235 99.96 -62.93 11.62
C PRO A 235 100.44 -62.83 10.18
N GLY A 236 99.51 -62.72 9.22
CA GLY A 236 99.85 -62.50 7.82
C GLY A 236 100.49 -61.11 7.62
N PRO A 237 101.40 -60.93 6.64
CA PRO A 237 101.89 -59.61 6.29
C PRO A 237 100.73 -58.72 5.80
N LYS A 238 100.76 -57.44 6.18
CA LYS A 238 99.81 -56.42 5.72
C LYS A 238 99.80 -56.40 4.18
N GLY A 239 98.62 -56.57 3.57
CA GLY A 239 98.49 -56.49 2.10
C GLY A 239 98.83 -55.11 1.56
N ASP A 240 99.39 -55.07 0.36
CA ASP A 240 99.75 -53.83 -0.33
C ASP A 240 98.50 -52.99 -0.65
N THR A 241 98.66 -51.67 -0.56
CA THR A 241 97.61 -50.69 -0.87
C THR A 241 97.42 -50.62 -2.38
N GLY A 242 96.22 -50.93 -2.89
CA GLY A 242 95.92 -50.82 -4.32
C GLY A 242 95.99 -49.37 -4.80
N SER A 243 96.73 -49.13 -5.90
CA SER A 243 96.79 -47.84 -6.60
C SER A 243 95.71 -47.78 -7.70
N VAL A 244 94.96 -46.68 -7.76
CA VAL A 244 93.93 -46.40 -8.80
C VAL A 244 94.33 -45.20 -9.67
N GLU A 245 95.62 -45.01 -9.91
CA GLU A 245 96.08 -43.97 -10.85
C GLU A 245 95.83 -44.43 -12.30
N ASN A 246 94.72 -43.95 -12.85
CA ASN A 246 94.34 -43.93 -14.28
C ASN A 246 93.58 -45.15 -14.82
N VAL A 247 92.24 -45.11 -14.76
CA VAL A 247 91.37 -46.02 -15.53
C VAL A 247 91.19 -45.45 -16.94
N VAL A 248 91.71 -46.14 -17.96
CA VAL A 248 91.58 -45.71 -19.37
C VAL A 248 90.21 -46.14 -19.89
N TRP A 249 89.58 -45.36 -20.78
CA TRP A 249 88.22 -45.66 -21.30
C TRP A 249 88.10 -47.07 -21.89
N ASP A 250 89.18 -47.62 -22.44
CA ASP A 250 89.19 -48.99 -22.97
C ASP A 250 89.05 -50.08 -21.92
N ASP A 251 89.50 -49.82 -20.68
CA ASP A 251 89.46 -50.75 -19.54
C ASP A 251 88.08 -50.81 -18.88
N ILE A 252 87.15 -49.95 -19.31
CA ILE A 252 85.77 -49.94 -18.83
C ILE A 252 84.96 -50.96 -19.64
N SER A 253 84.66 -52.10 -19.01
CA SER A 253 83.70 -53.08 -19.51
C SER A 253 82.30 -52.45 -19.66
N ASP A 254 81.53 -52.91 -20.65
CA ASP A 254 80.17 -52.43 -20.98
C ASP A 254 80.06 -50.95 -21.41
N LYS A 255 81.17 -50.34 -21.87
CA LYS A 255 81.14 -48.98 -22.43
C LYS A 255 80.30 -48.89 -23.73
N PRO A 256 79.59 -47.77 -23.98
CA PRO A 256 78.84 -47.57 -25.21
C PRO A 256 79.72 -47.65 -26.46
N ALA A 257 79.27 -48.35 -27.49
CA ALA A 257 80.02 -48.60 -28.72
C ALA A 257 80.21 -47.35 -29.62
N VAL A 258 79.42 -46.28 -29.42
CA VAL A 258 79.51 -45.03 -30.16
C VAL A 258 79.36 -43.86 -29.20
N PHE A 259 80.30 -42.91 -29.27
CA PHE A 259 80.26 -41.65 -28.53
C PHE A 259 80.44 -40.47 -29.51
N PRO A 260 79.54 -39.47 -29.51
CA PRO A 260 78.33 -39.35 -28.68
C PRO A 260 77.15 -40.21 -29.20
N PRO A 261 76.19 -40.59 -28.33
CA PRO A 261 75.01 -41.36 -28.73
C PRO A 261 74.04 -40.55 -29.61
N ASN A 262 73.27 -41.26 -30.46
CA ASN A 262 72.21 -40.65 -31.29
C ASN A 262 71.03 -40.14 -30.45
N THR A 263 70.31 -39.14 -30.97
CA THR A 263 69.09 -38.60 -30.36
C THR A 263 67.96 -39.64 -30.32
N HIS A 264 67.27 -39.73 -29.18
CA HIS A 264 66.08 -40.57 -28.97
C HIS A 264 64.98 -39.78 -28.22
N THR A 265 63.76 -40.32 -28.19
CA THR A 265 62.59 -39.70 -27.53
C THR A 265 62.12 -40.51 -26.31
N HIS A 266 61.56 -39.84 -25.32
CA HIS A 266 60.91 -40.46 -24.16
C HIS A 266 59.39 -40.19 -24.15
N THR A 267 58.62 -41.14 -23.62
CA THR A 267 57.21 -40.92 -23.26
C THR A 267 57.08 -40.34 -21.84
N MET A 268 55.97 -39.68 -21.51
CA MET A 268 55.81 -39.00 -20.20
C MET A 268 55.99 -39.94 -19.00
N VAL A 269 55.58 -41.20 -19.12
CA VAL A 269 55.71 -42.20 -18.03
C VAL A 269 57.17 -42.52 -17.69
N GLN A 270 58.10 -42.28 -18.63
CA GLN A 270 59.52 -42.52 -18.43
C GLN A 270 60.20 -41.37 -17.69
N VAL A 271 59.50 -40.26 -17.45
CA VAL A 271 60.02 -39.09 -16.74
C VAL A 271 59.39 -39.03 -15.35
N THR A 272 60.03 -39.68 -14.39
CA THR A 272 59.57 -39.73 -13.00
C THR A 272 59.38 -38.32 -12.43
N GLY A 273 58.19 -38.02 -11.93
CA GLY A 273 57.84 -36.73 -11.32
C GLY A 273 57.25 -35.70 -12.29
N LEU A 274 57.18 -35.98 -13.60
CA LEU A 274 56.53 -35.09 -14.56
C LEU A 274 55.03 -34.91 -14.27
N ASP A 275 54.34 -35.97 -13.85
CA ASP A 275 52.93 -35.91 -13.45
C ASP A 275 52.71 -34.96 -12.26
N ASN A 276 53.62 -34.99 -11.27
CA ASN A 276 53.58 -34.09 -10.12
C ASN A 276 53.87 -32.63 -10.53
N ALA A 277 54.80 -32.42 -11.46
CA ALA A 277 55.12 -31.09 -11.97
C ALA A 277 53.96 -30.48 -12.77
N LEU A 278 53.20 -31.31 -13.50
CA LEU A 278 52.01 -30.88 -14.25
C LEU A 278 50.79 -30.65 -13.35
N ALA A 279 50.64 -31.43 -12.27
CA ALA A 279 49.54 -31.27 -11.32
C ALA A 279 49.49 -29.86 -10.69
N GLY A 280 50.63 -29.16 -10.60
CA GLY A 280 50.73 -27.78 -10.10
C GLY A 280 50.52 -26.67 -11.16
N LYS A 281 50.34 -27.02 -12.43
CA LYS A 281 50.20 -26.02 -13.53
C LYS A 281 48.74 -25.66 -13.83
N THR A 282 47.77 -26.42 -13.34
CA THR A 282 46.34 -26.13 -13.52
C THR A 282 45.52 -26.64 -12.34
N ASP A 283 45.64 -25.99 -11.19
CA ASP A 283 44.71 -26.21 -10.10
C ASP A 283 43.56 -25.17 -10.14
N LYS A 284 42.44 -25.53 -9.51
CA LYS A 284 41.26 -24.66 -9.37
C LYS A 284 41.64 -23.28 -8.81
N ALA A 285 42.69 -23.19 -8.00
CA ALA A 285 43.19 -21.93 -7.46
C ALA A 285 43.71 -20.97 -8.55
N TYR A 286 44.41 -21.47 -9.57
CA TYR A 286 44.83 -20.65 -10.72
C TYR A 286 43.65 -20.14 -11.54
N VAL A 287 42.62 -20.96 -11.75
CA VAL A 287 41.39 -20.57 -12.47
C VAL A 287 40.58 -19.57 -11.65
N ASP A 288 40.42 -19.81 -10.34
CA ASP A 288 39.75 -18.90 -9.40
C ASP A 288 40.47 -17.54 -9.31
N ALA A 289 41.80 -17.51 -9.45
CA ALA A 289 42.58 -16.28 -9.50
C ALA A 289 42.39 -15.48 -10.81
N GLN A 290 42.07 -16.12 -11.94
CA GLN A 290 41.70 -15.42 -13.17
C GLN A 290 40.23 -14.99 -13.16
N ASP A 291 39.33 -15.75 -12.52
CA ASP A 291 37.93 -15.35 -12.29
C ASP A 291 37.85 -14.11 -11.37
N ALA A 292 38.77 -14.00 -10.41
CA ALA A 292 38.96 -12.81 -9.56
C ALA A 292 39.44 -11.54 -10.31
N LYS A 293 39.75 -11.60 -11.61
CA LYS A 293 39.96 -10.39 -12.44
C LYS A 293 38.66 -9.76 -12.95
N GLN A 294 37.51 -10.42 -12.82
CA GLN A 294 36.20 -9.78 -12.97
C GLN A 294 35.90 -9.02 -11.66
N LEU A 295 36.09 -7.71 -11.68
CA LEU A 295 35.94 -6.77 -10.55
C LEU A 295 36.96 -6.99 -9.42
N THR A 296 37.85 -6.01 -9.22
CA THR A 296 38.89 -6.14 -8.20
C THR A 296 38.30 -5.96 -6.80
N ALA A 297 38.79 -6.72 -5.82
CA ALA A 297 38.41 -6.57 -4.41
C ALA A 297 38.69 -5.15 -3.87
N SER A 298 39.54 -4.34 -4.52
CA SER A 298 39.73 -2.92 -4.18
C SER A 298 38.54 -2.03 -4.61
N GLU A 299 37.79 -2.43 -5.63
CA GLU A 299 36.53 -1.79 -6.03
C GLU A 299 35.35 -2.29 -5.17
N VAL A 300 35.47 -3.49 -4.60
CA VAL A 300 34.42 -4.17 -3.82
C VAL A 300 34.64 -4.11 -2.31
N GLU A 301 35.82 -3.86 -1.75
CA GLU A 301 36.04 -3.85 -0.28
C GLU A 301 37.24 -2.98 0.15
N ALA A 302 36.96 -1.79 0.67
CA ALA A 302 37.43 -1.49 2.01
C ALA A 302 36.23 -1.69 2.94
N LYS A 303 36.21 -2.79 3.71
CA LYS A 303 35.29 -2.96 4.84
C LYS A 303 35.49 -1.76 5.77
N GLY A 304 34.60 -0.78 5.68
CA GLY A 304 34.57 0.40 6.55
C GLY A 304 34.81 1.76 5.87
N ALA A 305 35.15 1.83 4.57
CA ALA A 305 35.27 3.12 3.88
C ALA A 305 34.10 3.37 2.92
N SER A 306 33.59 4.62 2.91
CA SER A 306 32.52 5.10 2.03
C SER A 306 32.75 4.71 0.56
N PRO A 307 31.73 4.24 -0.19
CA PRO A 307 31.84 4.13 -1.64
C PRO A 307 32.11 5.50 -2.26
N ALA A 308 33.07 5.56 -3.19
CA ALA A 308 33.31 6.77 -3.97
C ALA A 308 32.10 7.08 -4.88
N ALA A 309 31.84 8.37 -5.09
CA ALA A 309 30.72 8.85 -5.90
C ALA A 309 30.69 8.20 -7.30
N GLY A 310 29.53 7.65 -7.69
CA GLY A 310 29.29 7.13 -9.05
C GLY A 310 29.85 5.75 -9.38
N LYS A 311 30.27 4.95 -8.39
CA LYS A 311 30.83 3.60 -8.64
C LYS A 311 29.83 2.46 -8.45
N VAL A 312 29.39 2.16 -7.23
CA VAL A 312 28.54 0.98 -6.96
C VAL A 312 27.65 1.18 -5.71
N VAL A 313 26.43 0.65 -5.76
CA VAL A 313 25.52 0.51 -4.61
C VAL A 313 25.98 -0.68 -3.74
N ARG A 314 26.06 -0.52 -2.42
CA ARG A 314 26.55 -1.55 -1.48
C ARG A 314 25.53 -1.87 -0.39
N ARG A 315 25.67 -2.99 0.31
CA ARG A 315 24.99 -3.23 1.60
C ARG A 315 25.94 -2.97 2.77
N ASP A 316 25.44 -2.37 3.84
CA ASP A 316 26.19 -2.24 5.10
C ASP A 316 26.13 -3.52 5.95
N SER A 317 26.77 -3.51 7.13
CA SER A 317 26.79 -4.65 8.06
C SER A 317 25.42 -4.97 8.67
N ALA A 318 24.46 -4.04 8.59
CA ALA A 318 23.07 -4.26 8.98
C ALA A 318 22.20 -4.72 7.79
N GLY A 319 22.78 -4.87 6.59
CA GLY A 319 22.09 -5.27 5.37
C GLY A 319 21.39 -4.12 4.63
N GLN A 320 21.52 -2.87 5.10
CA GLN A 320 20.91 -1.71 4.45
C GLN A 320 21.69 -1.32 3.19
N VAL A 321 20.97 -0.88 2.17
CA VAL A 321 21.57 -0.49 0.89
C VAL A 321 22.08 0.95 0.96
N LEU A 322 23.36 1.18 0.70
CA LEU A 322 24.01 2.49 0.63
C LEU A 322 24.04 2.99 -0.82
N VAL A 323 23.50 4.18 -1.05
CA VAL A 323 23.49 4.84 -2.37
C VAL A 323 24.43 6.05 -2.32
N PRO A 324 25.50 6.07 -3.15
CA PRO A 324 26.42 7.21 -3.18
C PRO A 324 25.76 8.41 -3.86
N THR A 325 25.85 9.58 -3.22
CA THR A 325 25.37 10.86 -3.80
C THR A 325 26.56 11.72 -4.26
N ALA A 326 26.31 12.64 -5.19
CA ALA A 326 27.35 13.46 -5.83
C ALA A 326 28.19 14.33 -4.87
N ALA A 327 27.72 14.55 -3.63
CA ALA A 327 28.39 15.37 -2.63
C ALA A 327 29.32 14.58 -1.68
N GLY A 328 29.62 13.32 -1.97
CA GLY A 328 30.48 12.48 -1.12
C GLY A 328 29.80 12.00 0.18
N GLY A 329 28.51 12.28 0.35
CA GLY A 329 27.67 11.72 1.41
C GLY A 329 27.01 10.41 0.97
N ASN A 330 27.01 9.40 1.84
CA ASN A 330 26.22 8.19 1.65
C ASN A 330 24.86 8.39 2.29
N ASN A 331 23.78 8.18 1.52
CA ASN A 331 22.46 8.01 2.11
C ASN A 331 22.14 6.52 2.18
N THR A 332 21.55 6.09 3.29
CA THR A 332 20.89 4.79 3.37
C THR A 332 19.63 4.85 2.51
N ALA A 333 19.46 3.89 1.61
CA ALA A 333 18.20 3.69 0.91
C ALA A 333 17.16 3.22 1.93
N VAL A 334 16.40 4.17 2.44
CA VAL A 334 15.27 3.91 3.32
C VAL A 334 14.11 3.37 2.49
N SER A 335 13.43 2.38 3.04
CA SER A 335 12.21 1.84 2.45
C SER A 335 11.11 2.90 2.38
N ARG A 336 10.15 2.75 1.46
CA ARG A 336 8.99 3.66 1.40
C ARG A 336 8.23 3.69 2.72
N SER A 337 8.20 2.59 3.47
CA SER A 337 7.56 2.55 4.79
C SER A 337 8.31 3.40 5.81
N GLU A 338 9.65 3.38 5.83
CA GLU A 338 10.46 4.24 6.72
C GLU A 338 10.35 5.73 6.36
N LEU A 339 10.28 6.08 5.08
CA LEU A 339 9.96 7.46 4.64
C LEU A 339 8.58 7.89 5.12
N THR A 340 7.59 6.99 5.01
CA THR A 340 6.23 7.24 5.48
C THR A 340 6.21 7.41 7.00
N SER A 341 6.91 6.57 7.76
CA SER A 341 7.04 6.68 9.22
C SER A 341 7.80 7.94 9.65
N GLY A 342 8.87 8.33 8.96
CA GLY A 342 9.61 9.56 9.24
C GLY A 342 8.81 10.83 8.93
N MET A 343 7.91 10.78 7.95
CA MET A 343 6.93 11.83 7.67
C MET A 343 5.71 11.77 8.60
N ALA A 344 5.39 10.61 9.18
CA ALA A 344 4.23 10.39 10.05
C ALA A 344 4.27 11.16 11.39
N GLY A 345 5.37 11.85 11.70
CA GLY A 345 5.47 12.79 12.83
C GLY A 345 5.78 14.23 12.44
N LYS A 346 5.97 14.53 11.14
CA LYS A 346 6.24 15.90 10.65
C LYS A 346 4.95 16.73 10.52
N ALA A 347 3.81 16.06 10.39
CA ALA A 347 2.51 16.61 10.75
C ALA A 347 2.18 16.07 12.15
N ASP A 348 2.54 16.80 13.20
CA ASP A 348 2.21 16.39 14.56
C ASP A 348 0.68 16.35 14.70
N LYS A 349 0.12 15.14 14.66
CA LYS A 349 -1.32 14.92 14.79
C LYS A 349 -1.84 15.47 16.12
N SER A 350 -1.02 15.46 17.17
CA SER A 350 -1.37 16.07 18.45
C SER A 350 -1.47 17.58 18.33
N TYR A 351 -0.59 18.24 17.57
CA TYR A 351 -0.71 19.67 17.28
C TYR A 351 -1.97 19.99 16.48
N VAL A 352 -2.25 19.22 15.43
CA VAL A 352 -3.46 19.41 14.60
C VAL A 352 -4.74 19.14 15.40
N ASP A 353 -4.76 18.10 16.23
CA ASP A 353 -5.90 17.77 17.08
C ASP A 353 -6.08 18.79 18.22
N ALA A 354 -4.99 19.33 18.78
CA ALA A 354 -5.03 20.41 19.77
C ALA A 354 -5.59 21.70 19.16
N VAL A 355 -5.07 22.14 18.01
CA VAL A 355 -5.58 23.31 17.28
C VAL A 355 -7.04 23.11 16.88
N LYS A 356 -7.43 21.91 16.42
CA LYS A 356 -8.83 21.61 16.09
C LYS A 356 -9.74 21.66 17.32
N THR A 357 -9.25 21.22 18.47
CA THR A 357 -9.98 21.30 19.75
C THR A 357 -10.15 22.74 20.20
N GLU A 358 -9.09 23.56 20.13
CA GLU A 358 -9.16 24.99 20.46
C GLU A 358 -10.10 25.75 19.52
N VAL A 359 -10.02 25.50 18.21
CA VAL A 359 -10.92 26.11 17.21
C VAL A 359 -12.38 25.69 17.46
N LYS A 360 -12.62 24.44 17.84
CA LYS A 360 -13.97 23.95 18.18
C LYS A 360 -14.51 24.64 19.43
N VAL A 361 -13.71 24.75 20.49
CA VAL A 361 -14.09 25.46 21.73
C VAL A 361 -14.37 26.93 21.43
N PHE A 362 -13.54 27.59 20.62
CA PHE A 362 -13.77 28.98 20.23
C PHE A 362 -15.07 29.13 19.42
N ALA A 363 -15.32 28.25 18.45
CA ALA A 363 -16.55 28.26 17.65
C ALA A 363 -17.80 28.02 18.50
N GLU A 364 -17.75 27.09 19.45
CA GLU A 364 -18.86 26.76 20.36
C GLU A 364 -19.05 27.79 21.49
N SER A 365 -18.01 28.56 21.82
CA SER A 365 -18.09 29.63 22.83
C SER A 365 -18.75 30.91 22.32
N ARG A 366 -18.96 31.04 21.00
CA ARG A 366 -19.62 32.20 20.40
C ARG A 366 -21.12 31.97 20.42
N PRO A 367 -21.90 32.79 21.15
CA PRO A 367 -23.34 32.75 21.09
C PRO A 367 -23.81 32.89 19.64
N ALA A 368 -24.65 31.99 19.17
CA ALA A 368 -25.28 32.13 17.87
C ALA A 368 -26.23 33.34 17.86
N PHE A 369 -26.34 34.00 16.72
CA PHE A 369 -27.16 35.19 16.54
C PHE A 369 -28.29 34.88 15.57
N PHE A 370 -29.52 34.89 16.07
CA PHE A 370 -30.74 34.67 15.33
C PHE A 370 -31.47 35.99 15.15
N SER A 371 -32.35 36.09 14.16
CA SER A 371 -33.18 37.29 13.96
C SER A 371 -34.51 36.94 13.31
N GLY A 372 -35.49 37.83 13.46
CA GLY A 372 -36.78 37.72 12.81
C GLY A 372 -37.75 38.82 13.23
N SER A 373 -38.89 38.87 12.56
CA SER A 373 -39.94 39.84 12.84
C SER A 373 -40.69 39.50 14.14
N GLY A 374 -40.78 40.46 15.06
CA GLY A 374 -41.42 40.26 16.37
C GLY A 374 -40.51 39.63 17.41
N GLY A 375 -41.03 39.43 18.63
CA GLY A 375 -40.28 38.86 19.74
C GLY A 375 -39.79 37.43 19.47
N PRO A 376 -38.78 36.94 20.20
CA PRO A 376 -38.23 35.59 19.99
C PRO A 376 -39.34 34.52 20.10
N PRO A 377 -39.48 33.63 19.10
CA PRO A 377 -40.47 32.56 19.15
C PRO A 377 -40.12 31.54 20.24
N SER A 378 -41.11 30.77 20.69
CA SER A 378 -40.95 29.79 21.78
C SER A 378 -40.00 28.64 21.46
N THR A 379 -39.61 28.48 20.20
CA THR A 379 -38.65 27.46 19.76
C THR A 379 -37.89 28.00 18.56
N ILE A 380 -36.56 28.02 18.63
CA ILE A 380 -35.69 28.42 17.53
C ILE A 380 -34.82 27.21 17.20
N PRO A 381 -34.99 26.56 16.02
CA PRO A 381 -34.21 25.40 15.64
C PRO A 381 -32.71 25.67 15.66
N GLY A 382 -31.98 24.91 16.46
CA GLY A 382 -30.53 25.04 16.60
C GLY A 382 -30.07 26.14 17.57
N ALA A 383 -30.98 26.87 18.21
CA ALA A 383 -30.63 27.76 19.31
C ALA A 383 -30.35 26.97 20.58
N VAL A 384 -29.45 27.49 21.41
CA VAL A 384 -29.17 27.00 22.75
C VAL A 384 -29.24 28.13 23.77
N VAL A 385 -29.34 27.77 25.05
CA VAL A 385 -29.27 28.74 26.16
C VAL A 385 -27.93 29.49 26.10
N GLY A 386 -27.99 30.82 26.02
CA GLY A 386 -26.83 31.69 25.90
C GLY A 386 -26.75 32.45 24.57
N ASP A 387 -27.45 31.98 23.55
CA ASP A 387 -27.56 32.61 22.22
C ASP A 387 -28.36 33.92 22.27
N TYR A 388 -28.31 34.70 21.20
CA TYR A 388 -29.01 35.98 21.08
C TYR A 388 -29.99 35.99 19.91
N TYR A 389 -31.12 36.65 20.10
CA TYR A 389 -32.14 36.88 19.08
C TYR A 389 -32.40 38.38 18.91
N LEU A 390 -32.30 38.89 17.69
CA LEU A 390 -32.66 40.26 17.34
C LEU A 390 -34.10 40.32 16.82
N ASN A 391 -34.95 41.07 17.52
CA ASN A 391 -36.25 41.44 16.99
C ASN A 391 -36.07 42.53 15.92
N GLU A 392 -36.25 42.19 14.65
CA GLU A 392 -36.03 43.11 13.53
C GLU A 392 -37.09 44.22 13.44
N THR A 393 -38.21 44.09 14.18
CA THR A 393 -39.29 45.07 14.22
C THR A 393 -39.02 46.16 15.26
N THR A 394 -38.51 45.79 16.44
CA THR A 394 -38.23 46.73 17.53
C THR A 394 -36.76 47.08 17.68
N MET A 395 -35.87 46.35 17.00
CA MET A 395 -34.41 46.38 17.13
C MET A 395 -33.91 46.02 18.54
N GLU A 396 -34.75 45.33 19.33
CA GLU A 396 -34.39 44.86 20.67
C GLU A 396 -33.64 43.53 20.59
N LEU A 397 -32.58 43.43 21.39
CA LEU A 397 -31.77 42.23 21.50
C LEU A 397 -32.19 41.42 22.72
N HIS A 398 -32.57 40.16 22.48
CA HIS A 398 -33.00 39.22 23.50
C HIS A 398 -31.95 38.13 23.69
N LYS A 399 -31.57 37.85 24.95
CA LYS A 399 -30.75 36.70 25.28
C LYS A 399 -31.65 35.48 25.48
N ILE A 400 -31.34 34.38 24.81
CA ILE A 400 -32.05 33.12 24.93
C ILE A 400 -31.63 32.46 26.25
N THR A 401 -32.53 32.41 27.22
CA THR A 401 -32.29 31.81 28.54
C THR A 401 -32.91 30.43 28.71
N GLY A 402 -33.70 29.97 27.72
CA GLY A 402 -34.35 28.67 27.66
C GLY A 402 -34.69 28.35 26.20
N VAL A 403 -34.55 27.08 25.81
CA VAL A 403 -34.85 26.55 24.46
C VAL A 403 -35.79 25.37 24.53
#